data_AF-A0A2E2QMN5-F1
#
_entry.id   AF-A0A2E2QMN5-F1
#
_cell.length_a   1.000
_cell.length_b   1.000
_cell.length_c   1.000
_cell.angle_alpha   90.00
_cell.angle_beta   90.00
_cell.angle_gamma   90.00
#
_symmetry.space_group_name_H-M   'P 1'
#
loop_
_entity.id
_entity.type
_entity.pdbx_description
1 polymer ?
#
loop_
_entity_poly.entity_id
_entity_poly.type
_entity_poly.pdbx_seq_one_letter_code
_entity_poly.pdbx_strand_id
1 'polypeptide(L)'
;MKYFVVTVFALLLVSCAAGTDFKRMDTNKLTYGKSTSVDIVQTQGTPNNTGSMTKKDVAVDFIGYAYADANAEADMKGVTPARGQTFFFKDDVLIGSEFTSSWKSDSTDFDDSKIDMIKKGSTTIEEVITLIGEPRGEYIHPLVKNEEERAKVYVYSQTIVSGLTISSKRKELIVSYDPATNIVTDVEFNQLNVE
;
A
#
# COMPACT_ATOMS: atom_id res chain seq x y z
N MET A 1 11.80 -38.71 48.75
CA MET A 1 12.66 -37.51 48.59
C MET A 1 12.65 -37.12 47.12
N LYS A 2 12.00 -35.99 46.83
CA LYS A 2 12.13 -35.06 45.68
C LYS A 2 12.09 -35.61 44.23
N TYR A 3 11.00 -35.22 43.57
CA TYR A 3 10.69 -35.21 42.15
C TYR A 3 11.81 -34.61 41.27
N PHE A 4 12.07 -35.23 40.11
CA PHE A 4 12.73 -34.58 38.97
C PHE A 4 11.69 -34.44 37.85
N VAL A 5 10.92 -33.36 37.90
CA VAL A 5 10.15 -32.89 36.74
C VAL A 5 11.15 -32.12 35.87
N VAL A 6 11.54 -32.70 34.73
CA VAL A 6 12.29 -31.99 33.70
C VAL A 6 11.29 -31.12 32.95
N THR A 7 11.10 -29.88 33.43
CA THR A 7 10.38 -28.85 32.68
C THR A 7 11.29 -28.37 31.56
N VAL A 8 11.04 -28.85 30.34
CA VAL A 8 11.64 -28.30 29.13
C VAL A 8 11.13 -26.86 28.99
N PHE A 9 12.02 -25.90 29.23
CA PHE A 9 11.79 -24.48 29.01
C PHE A 9 11.73 -24.26 27.50
N ALA A 10 10.54 -24.01 26.96
CA ALA A 10 10.37 -23.68 25.55
C ALA A 10 11.10 -22.36 25.25
N LEU A 11 12.08 -22.42 24.35
CA LEU A 11 12.78 -21.27 23.80
C LEU A 11 11.76 -20.32 23.17
N LEU A 12 11.55 -19.16 23.79
CA LEU A 12 10.90 -18.01 23.16
C LEU A 12 11.83 -17.51 22.06
N LEU A 13 11.60 -17.97 20.83
CA LEU A 13 12.19 -17.35 19.65
C LEU A 13 11.65 -15.92 19.59
N VAL A 14 12.54 -14.95 19.78
CA VAL A 14 12.24 -13.52 19.64
C VAL A 14 11.85 -13.27 18.19
N SER A 15 10.55 -13.20 17.89
CA SER A 15 10.08 -12.80 16.57
C SER A 15 10.39 -11.32 16.40
N CYS A 16 11.35 -10.97 15.54
CA CYS A 16 11.60 -9.59 15.08
C CYS A 16 10.53 -9.14 14.06
N ALA A 17 9.27 -9.38 14.40
CA ALA A 17 8.11 -9.00 13.61
C ALA A 17 7.35 -7.87 14.31
N ALA A 18 6.79 -6.96 13.53
CA ALA A 18 5.98 -5.85 14.02
C ALA A 18 4.63 -5.84 13.31
N GLY A 19 3.55 -5.72 14.09
CA GLY A 19 2.18 -5.82 13.59
C GLY A 19 1.67 -7.26 13.49
N THR A 20 0.44 -7.41 13.02
CA THR A 20 -0.17 -8.71 12.74
C THR A 20 -0.09 -8.96 11.25
N ASP A 21 0.36 -10.16 10.86
CA ASP A 21 0.33 -10.50 9.46
C ASP A 21 -1.11 -10.53 8.94
N PHE A 22 -1.41 -9.65 7.99
CA PHE A 22 -2.75 -9.44 7.48
C PHE A 22 -2.90 -10.11 6.12
N LYS A 23 -4.06 -10.70 5.91
CA LYS A 23 -4.42 -11.20 4.57
C LYS A 23 -4.80 -10.00 3.71
N ARG A 24 -3.96 -9.69 2.72
CA ARG A 24 -4.24 -8.64 1.73
C ARG A 24 -5.64 -8.85 1.13
N MET A 25 -6.46 -7.80 1.16
CA MET A 25 -7.72 -7.80 0.45
C MET A 25 -7.44 -7.53 -1.03
N ASP A 26 -7.97 -8.40 -1.89
CA ASP A 26 -7.90 -8.20 -3.34
C ASP A 26 -8.75 -6.98 -3.71
N THR A 27 -8.20 -6.07 -4.49
CA THR A 27 -8.89 -4.87 -4.98
C THR A 27 -10.14 -5.21 -5.78
N ASN A 28 -10.19 -6.40 -6.41
CA ASN A 28 -11.38 -6.87 -7.14
C ASN A 28 -12.56 -7.22 -6.22
N LYS A 29 -12.33 -7.33 -4.92
CA LYS A 29 -13.39 -7.55 -3.91
C LYS A 29 -13.87 -6.25 -3.28
N LEU A 30 -13.20 -5.13 -3.57
CA LEU A 30 -13.59 -3.81 -3.11
C LEU A 30 -14.59 -3.21 -4.10
N THR A 31 -15.65 -2.60 -3.59
CA THR A 31 -16.54 -1.80 -4.41
C THR A 31 -16.40 -0.33 -4.03
N TYR A 32 -15.54 0.38 -4.76
CA TYR A 32 -15.34 1.83 -4.58
C TYR A 32 -16.66 2.59 -4.70
N GLY A 33 -16.89 3.53 -3.79
CA GLY A 33 -18.15 4.27 -3.67
C GLY A 33 -19.28 3.51 -2.96
N LYS A 34 -19.03 2.30 -2.43
CA LYS A 34 -20.04 1.51 -1.71
C LYS A 34 -19.54 0.82 -0.45
N SER A 35 -18.36 0.20 -0.50
CA SER A 35 -17.79 -0.51 0.65
C SER A 35 -17.54 0.46 1.81
N THR A 36 -17.70 -0.03 3.03
CA THR A 36 -17.55 0.76 4.28
C THR A 36 -16.34 0.34 5.08
N SER A 37 -15.94 1.13 6.08
CA SER A 37 -14.85 0.72 6.99
C SER A 37 -15.19 -0.57 7.74
N VAL A 38 -16.47 -0.76 8.08
CA VAL A 38 -16.98 -1.98 8.73
C VAL A 38 -16.76 -3.22 7.85
N ASP A 39 -17.04 -3.14 6.55
CA ASP A 39 -16.82 -4.25 5.61
C ASP A 39 -15.35 -4.68 5.59
N ILE A 40 -14.43 -3.69 5.62
CA ILE A 40 -12.99 -3.95 5.61
C ILE A 40 -12.55 -4.59 6.93
N VAL A 41 -12.94 -4.03 8.08
CA VAL A 41 -12.57 -4.54 9.41
C VAL A 41 -13.13 -5.95 9.64
N GLN A 42 -14.35 -6.23 9.19
CA GLN A 42 -14.93 -7.59 9.28
C GLN A 42 -14.13 -8.61 8.48
N THR A 43 -13.48 -8.19 7.38
CA THR A 43 -12.72 -9.09 6.52
C THR A 43 -11.25 -9.23 6.93
N GLN A 44 -10.60 -8.14 7.36
CA GLN A 44 -9.16 -8.10 7.65
C GLN A 44 -8.81 -8.11 9.14
N GLY A 45 -9.79 -7.93 10.02
CA GLY A 45 -9.58 -7.85 11.46
C GLY A 45 -9.26 -6.43 11.92
N THR A 46 -8.64 -6.32 13.11
CA THR A 46 -8.36 -5.02 13.72
C THR A 46 -7.18 -4.32 13.01
N PRO A 47 -7.36 -3.08 12.50
CA PRO A 47 -6.27 -2.31 11.92
C PRO A 47 -5.27 -1.90 13.00
N ASN A 48 -4.00 -1.73 12.63
CA ASN A 48 -2.96 -1.22 13.52
C ASN A 48 -2.59 0.24 13.24
N ASN A 49 -3.22 0.86 12.23
CA ASN A 49 -3.12 2.27 11.95
C ASN A 49 -4.49 2.80 11.55
N THR A 50 -4.93 3.91 12.14
CA THR A 50 -6.18 4.59 11.79
C THR A 50 -5.98 6.09 11.96
N GLY A 51 -6.67 6.89 11.18
CA GLY A 51 -6.67 8.33 11.39
C GLY A 51 -7.46 9.07 10.33
N SER A 52 -7.24 10.38 10.29
CA SER A 52 -7.83 11.26 9.30
C SER A 52 -6.74 12.16 8.73
N MET A 53 -6.88 12.51 7.45
CA MET A 53 -6.02 13.45 6.76
C MET A 53 -6.87 14.40 5.92
N THR A 54 -6.29 15.54 5.53
CA THR A 54 -6.90 16.43 4.55
C THR A 54 -6.17 16.27 3.22
N LYS A 55 -6.89 15.93 2.16
CA LYS A 55 -6.37 15.90 0.78
C LYS A 55 -7.18 16.86 -0.07
N LYS A 56 -6.53 17.89 -0.63
CA LYS A 56 -7.16 18.93 -1.47
C LYS A 56 -8.44 19.49 -0.79
N ASP A 57 -8.30 19.89 0.48
CA ASP A 57 -9.37 20.43 1.35
C ASP A 57 -10.52 19.46 1.71
N VAL A 58 -10.40 18.17 1.36
CA VAL A 58 -11.36 17.15 1.77
C VAL A 58 -10.80 16.33 2.92
N ALA A 59 -11.59 16.21 3.99
CA ALA A 59 -11.32 15.29 5.08
C ALA A 59 -11.51 13.84 4.59
N VAL A 60 -10.50 13.02 4.82
CA VAL A 60 -10.45 11.62 4.43
C VAL A 60 -10.01 10.82 5.65
N ASP A 61 -10.84 9.88 6.06
CA ASP A 61 -10.48 8.91 7.08
C ASP A 61 -9.70 7.77 6.43
N PHE A 62 -8.81 7.13 7.18
CA PHE A 62 -8.10 5.95 6.70
C PHE A 62 -7.99 4.88 7.78
N ILE A 63 -7.95 3.64 7.31
CA ILE A 63 -7.54 2.47 8.10
C ILE A 63 -6.37 1.81 7.37
N GLY A 64 -5.39 1.35 8.15
CA GLY A 64 -4.15 0.79 7.67
C GLY A 64 -3.79 -0.49 8.41
N TYR A 65 -3.27 -1.43 7.66
CA TYR A 65 -2.69 -2.67 8.14
C TYR A 65 -1.24 -2.69 7.69
N ALA A 66 -0.32 -2.75 8.65
CA ALA A 66 1.11 -2.85 8.39
C ALA A 66 1.69 -4.11 9.04
N TYR A 67 2.59 -4.78 8.34
CA TYR A 67 3.33 -5.92 8.87
C TYR A 67 4.78 -5.85 8.40
N ALA A 68 5.72 -6.05 9.32
CA ALA A 68 7.13 -6.15 9.02
C ALA A 68 7.72 -7.40 9.67
N ASP A 69 8.63 -8.07 8.97
CA ASP A 69 9.34 -9.24 9.48
C ASP A 69 10.79 -9.20 9.02
N ALA A 70 11.71 -8.96 9.96
CA ALA A 70 13.14 -8.89 9.66
C ALA A 70 13.73 -10.24 9.22
N ASN A 71 13.02 -11.35 9.40
CA ASN A 71 13.43 -12.68 8.96
C ASN A 71 12.90 -13.06 7.58
N ALA A 72 11.99 -12.27 7.00
CA ALA A 72 11.49 -12.49 5.65
C ALA A 72 12.52 -12.09 4.59
N GLU A 73 12.31 -12.51 3.34
CA GLU A 73 13.17 -12.12 2.23
C GLU A 73 12.71 -10.78 1.63
N ALA A 74 13.56 -9.76 1.70
CA ALA A 74 13.33 -8.46 1.07
C ALA A 74 13.57 -8.53 -0.45
N ASP A 75 12.91 -7.66 -1.19
CA ASP A 75 13.17 -7.44 -2.61
C ASP A 75 14.54 -6.82 -2.89
N MET A 76 15.05 -6.03 -1.95
CA MET A 76 16.37 -5.42 -2.00
C MET A 76 17.21 -5.73 -0.75
N LYS A 77 18.51 -5.90 -0.96
CA LYS A 77 19.46 -6.21 0.12
C LYS A 77 19.50 -5.08 1.15
N GLY A 78 19.37 -5.44 2.43
CA GLY A 78 19.46 -4.49 3.56
C GLY A 78 18.16 -3.76 3.89
N VAL A 79 17.11 -3.94 3.09
CA VAL A 79 15.77 -3.47 3.41
C VAL A 79 15.16 -4.39 4.47
N THR A 80 14.50 -3.83 5.48
CA THR A 80 13.61 -4.59 6.35
C THR A 80 12.31 -4.88 5.58
N PRO A 81 11.98 -6.16 5.31
CA PRO A 81 10.77 -6.50 4.59
C PRO A 81 9.54 -6.03 5.35
N ALA A 82 8.73 -5.20 4.71
CA ALA A 82 7.47 -4.72 5.24
C ALA A 82 6.42 -4.67 4.13
N ARG A 83 5.16 -4.80 4.53
CA ARG A 83 4.01 -4.59 3.67
C ARG A 83 2.92 -3.81 4.39
N GLY A 84 2.16 -3.06 3.62
CA GLY A 84 1.08 -2.23 4.11
C GLY A 84 -0.11 -2.26 3.15
N GLN A 85 -1.32 -2.21 3.71
CA GLN A 85 -2.53 -1.92 2.95
C GLN A 85 -3.31 -0.82 3.64
N THR A 86 -3.62 0.24 2.91
CA THR A 86 -4.37 1.40 3.41
C THR A 86 -5.66 1.54 2.62
N PHE A 87 -6.74 1.86 3.30
CA PHE A 87 -8.04 2.15 2.72
C PHE A 87 -8.46 3.54 3.16
N PHE A 88 -9.02 4.31 2.22
CA PHE A 88 -9.38 5.70 2.38
C PHE A 88 -10.89 5.85 2.25
N PHE A 89 -11.48 6.62 3.15
CA PHE A 89 -12.92 6.79 3.27
C PHE A 89 -13.30 8.26 3.29
N LYS A 90 -14.43 8.56 2.68
CA LYS A 90 -15.15 9.81 2.88
C LYS A 90 -16.56 9.45 3.32
N ASP A 91 -16.99 10.01 4.45
CA ASP A 91 -18.30 9.73 5.05
C ASP A 91 -18.55 8.21 5.21
N ASP A 92 -17.51 7.48 5.67
CA ASP A 92 -17.44 6.01 5.80
C ASP A 92 -17.58 5.22 4.48
N VAL A 93 -17.49 5.86 3.32
CA VAL A 93 -17.52 5.20 2.00
C VAL A 93 -16.12 5.10 1.42
N LEU A 94 -15.72 3.91 0.98
CA LEU A 94 -14.42 3.63 0.38
C LEU A 94 -14.22 4.42 -0.91
N ILE A 95 -13.27 5.34 -0.89
CA ILE A 95 -12.88 6.19 -2.03
C ILE A 95 -11.49 5.86 -2.57
N GLY A 96 -10.73 5.01 -1.87
CA GLY A 96 -9.44 4.58 -2.36
C GLY A 96 -8.85 3.44 -1.56
N SER A 97 -7.94 2.70 -2.17
CA SER A 97 -7.07 1.78 -1.45
C SER A 97 -5.71 1.70 -2.13
N GLU A 98 -4.70 1.33 -1.36
CA GLU A 98 -3.35 1.05 -1.85
C GLU A 98 -2.71 -0.08 -1.06
N PHE A 99 -1.90 -0.88 -1.75
CA PHE A 99 -1.03 -1.87 -1.15
C PHE A 99 0.42 -1.60 -1.55
N THR A 100 1.32 -1.71 -0.57
CA THR A 100 2.76 -1.60 -0.77
C THR A 100 3.47 -2.75 -0.09
N SER A 101 4.56 -3.21 -0.67
CA SER A 101 5.40 -4.29 -0.16
C SER A 101 6.83 -4.15 -0.65
N SER A 102 7.78 -4.36 0.27
CA SER A 102 9.20 -4.59 0.03
C SER A 102 9.61 -6.05 0.22
N TRP A 103 8.64 -6.96 0.32
CA TRP A 103 8.92 -8.39 0.34
C TRP A 103 9.20 -8.87 -1.08
N LYS A 104 10.15 -9.78 -1.26
CA LYS A 104 10.49 -10.32 -2.58
C LYS A 104 9.32 -11.00 -3.28
N SER A 105 8.45 -11.67 -2.50
CA SER A 105 7.34 -12.47 -3.03
C SER A 105 6.20 -11.65 -3.65
N ASP A 106 6.00 -10.42 -3.20
CA ASP A 106 4.88 -9.57 -3.61
C ASP A 106 5.26 -8.09 -3.71
N SER A 107 6.54 -7.83 -4.02
CA SER A 107 7.09 -6.48 -4.15
C SER A 107 6.24 -5.63 -5.07
N THR A 108 6.17 -4.36 -4.70
CA THR A 108 5.41 -3.32 -5.39
C THR A 108 6.33 -2.28 -6.02
N ASP A 109 7.64 -2.54 -6.03
CA ASP A 109 8.59 -1.67 -6.73
C ASP A 109 8.27 -1.63 -8.23
N PHE A 110 8.39 -0.45 -8.81
CA PHE A 110 8.08 -0.18 -10.21
C PHE A 110 9.16 0.72 -10.82
N ASP A 111 9.41 0.57 -12.11
CA ASP A 111 10.43 1.37 -12.80
C ASP A 111 9.92 2.79 -13.08
N ASP A 112 10.32 3.74 -12.24
CA ASP A 112 9.93 5.15 -12.31
C ASP A 112 10.60 5.89 -13.48
N SER A 113 11.67 5.33 -14.07
CA SER A 113 12.31 5.91 -15.27
C SER A 113 11.42 5.89 -16.51
N LYS A 114 10.35 5.11 -16.49
CA LYS A 114 9.39 4.97 -17.59
C LYS A 114 8.23 5.97 -17.54
N ILE A 115 8.09 6.75 -16.46
CA ILE A 115 6.94 7.65 -16.26
C ILE A 115 6.83 8.68 -17.41
N ASP A 116 7.95 9.20 -17.90
CA ASP A 116 7.99 10.19 -19.00
C ASP A 116 7.45 9.65 -20.33
N MET A 117 7.28 8.33 -20.46
CA MET A 117 6.66 7.72 -21.63
C MET A 117 5.12 7.79 -21.60
N ILE A 118 4.51 8.10 -20.45
CA ILE A 118 3.06 8.24 -20.27
C ILE A 118 2.63 9.63 -20.73
N LYS A 119 1.86 9.69 -21.82
CA LYS A 119 1.40 10.94 -22.43
C LYS A 119 -0.07 11.18 -22.14
N LYS A 120 -0.37 12.23 -21.35
CA LYS A 120 -1.75 12.68 -21.08
C LYS A 120 -2.50 12.93 -22.39
N GLY A 121 -3.75 12.49 -22.46
CA GLY A 121 -4.62 12.63 -23.62
C GLY A 121 -4.31 11.68 -24.79
N SER A 122 -3.32 10.78 -24.65
CA SER A 122 -2.95 9.83 -25.71
C SER A 122 -2.71 8.42 -25.21
N THR A 123 -2.02 8.24 -24.08
CA THR A 123 -1.73 6.92 -23.52
C THR A 123 -2.98 6.33 -22.88
N THR A 124 -3.25 5.04 -23.10
CA THR A 124 -4.34 4.34 -22.41
C THR A 124 -3.88 3.75 -21.09
N ILE A 125 -4.80 3.46 -20.17
CA ILE A 125 -4.42 2.85 -18.90
C ILE A 125 -3.82 1.44 -19.08
N GLU A 126 -4.22 0.69 -20.12
CA GLU A 126 -3.61 -0.62 -20.44
C GLU A 126 -2.16 -0.48 -20.88
N GLU A 127 -1.84 0.56 -21.64
CA GLU A 127 -0.46 0.86 -22.04
C GLU A 127 0.37 1.21 -20.80
N VAL A 128 -0.19 1.98 -19.85
CA VAL A 128 0.46 2.25 -18.57
C VAL A 128 0.70 0.97 -17.79
N ILE A 129 -0.29 0.08 -17.69
CA ILE A 129 -0.15 -1.21 -16.99
C ILE A 129 0.92 -2.08 -17.66
N THR A 130 0.97 -2.09 -19.00
CA THR A 130 2.00 -2.81 -19.76
C THR A 130 3.40 -2.23 -19.52
N LEU A 131 3.50 -0.90 -19.38
CA LEU A 131 4.76 -0.18 -19.24
C LEU A 131 5.33 -0.25 -17.82
N ILE A 132 4.49 0.04 -16.82
CA ILE A 132 4.85 0.21 -15.41
C ILE A 132 4.64 -1.09 -14.61
N GLY A 133 3.67 -1.91 -15.00
CA GLY A 133 3.26 -3.12 -14.31
C GLY A 133 1.86 -3.01 -13.71
N GLU A 134 1.52 -4.01 -12.89
CA GLU A 134 0.22 -4.09 -12.23
C GLU A 134 0.09 -3.09 -11.09
N PRO A 135 -0.90 -2.18 -11.12
CA PRO A 135 -1.15 -1.28 -10.01
C PRO A 135 -1.66 -2.06 -8.79
N ARG A 136 -1.37 -1.54 -7.61
CA ARG A 136 -1.76 -2.15 -6.33
C ARG A 136 -2.69 -1.25 -5.52
N GLY A 137 -3.22 -0.22 -6.15
CA GLY A 137 -4.25 0.63 -5.61
C GLY A 137 -5.14 1.22 -6.68
N GLU A 138 -6.28 1.72 -6.25
CA GLU A 138 -7.21 2.47 -7.08
C GLU A 138 -7.88 3.55 -6.25
N TYR A 139 -8.08 4.71 -6.87
CA TYR A 139 -8.72 5.89 -6.29
C TYR A 139 -9.91 6.34 -7.15
N ILE A 140 -10.92 6.87 -6.47
CA ILE A 140 -12.02 7.64 -7.06
C ILE A 140 -12.08 9.03 -6.44
N HIS A 141 -12.99 9.87 -6.92
CA HIS A 141 -13.20 11.18 -6.32
C HIS A 141 -13.52 11.07 -4.81
N PRO A 142 -12.98 11.94 -3.95
CA PRO A 142 -12.16 13.13 -4.21
C PRO A 142 -10.65 12.92 -4.22
N LEU A 143 -10.16 11.68 -4.20
CA LEU A 143 -8.72 11.42 -4.27
C LEU A 143 -8.17 11.68 -5.68
N VAL A 144 -9.02 11.60 -6.70
CA VAL A 144 -8.78 12.12 -8.06
C VAL A 144 -9.57 13.41 -8.29
N LYS A 145 -9.14 14.19 -9.29
CA LYS A 145 -9.62 15.55 -9.52
C LYS A 145 -11.10 15.60 -9.92
N ASN A 146 -11.51 14.79 -10.89
CA ASN A 146 -12.85 14.84 -11.46
C ASN A 146 -13.72 13.65 -10.96
N GLU A 147 -15.04 13.84 -10.83
CA GLU A 147 -15.97 12.83 -10.29
C GLU A 147 -16.04 11.54 -11.12
N GLU A 148 -15.95 11.68 -12.45
CA GLU A 148 -16.05 10.56 -13.39
C GLU A 148 -14.72 9.83 -13.60
N GLU A 149 -13.61 10.38 -13.08
CA GLU A 149 -12.30 9.78 -13.23
C GLU A 149 -12.05 8.66 -12.23
N ARG A 150 -11.13 7.78 -12.61
CA ARG A 150 -10.48 6.84 -11.69
C ARG A 150 -8.99 7.02 -11.78
N ALA A 151 -8.26 6.50 -10.80
CA ALA A 151 -6.81 6.38 -10.93
C ALA A 151 -6.33 4.99 -10.58
N LYS A 152 -5.29 4.54 -11.28
CA LYS A 152 -4.44 3.43 -10.87
C LYS A 152 -3.28 3.97 -10.05
N VAL A 153 -3.02 3.31 -8.93
CA VAL A 153 -2.05 3.76 -7.94
C VAL A 153 -0.96 2.73 -7.77
N TYR A 154 0.28 3.20 -7.85
CA TYR A 154 1.50 2.43 -7.67
C TYR A 154 2.24 3.02 -6.47
N VAL A 155 2.49 2.20 -5.46
CA VAL A 155 3.15 2.64 -4.22
C VAL A 155 4.24 1.66 -3.86
N TYR A 156 5.45 2.17 -3.68
CA TYR A 156 6.56 1.43 -3.13
C TYR A 156 7.14 2.16 -1.92
N SER A 157 7.39 1.42 -0.85
CA SER A 157 8.05 1.93 0.34
C SER A 157 9.09 0.93 0.83
N GLN A 158 10.26 1.44 1.22
CA GLN A 158 11.30 0.66 1.86
C GLN A 158 11.85 1.40 3.07
N THR A 159 12.31 0.63 4.05
CA THR A 159 13.05 1.12 5.21
C THR A 159 14.34 0.31 5.34
N ILE A 160 15.45 1.00 5.48
CA ILE A 160 16.77 0.42 5.71
C ILE A 160 17.19 0.83 7.12
N VAL A 161 17.59 -0.16 7.91
CA VAL A 161 18.13 0.04 9.26
C VAL A 161 19.61 -0.33 9.24
N SER A 162 20.48 0.65 9.49
CA SER A 162 21.93 0.47 9.54
C SER A 162 22.46 1.01 10.86
N GLY A 163 22.68 0.12 11.83
CA GLY A 163 23.07 0.51 13.19
C GLY A 163 21.96 1.32 13.86
N LEU A 164 22.24 2.60 14.15
CA LEU A 164 21.27 3.54 14.74
C LEU A 164 20.59 4.45 13.70
N THR A 165 20.97 4.35 12.43
CA THR A 165 20.39 5.15 11.34
C THR A 165 19.22 4.40 10.71
N ILE A 166 18.11 5.10 10.52
CA ILE A 166 16.92 4.61 9.84
C ILE A 166 16.67 5.52 8.65
N SER A 167 16.78 4.98 7.44
CA SER A 167 16.42 5.69 6.22
C SER A 167 15.20 5.06 5.57
N SER A 168 14.27 5.87 5.09
CA SER A 168 13.07 5.41 4.40
C SER A 168 12.94 6.10 3.05
N LYS A 169 12.56 5.33 2.03
CA LYS A 169 12.18 5.85 0.72
C LYS A 169 10.76 5.41 0.43
N ARG A 170 9.92 6.34 0.01
CA ARG A 170 8.59 6.08 -0.55
C ARG A 170 8.49 6.74 -1.92
N LYS A 171 7.97 6.01 -2.90
CA LYS A 171 7.56 6.57 -4.18
C LYS A 171 6.13 6.16 -4.51
N GLU A 172 5.43 7.07 -5.16
CA GLU A 172 4.01 6.96 -5.47
C GLU A 172 3.76 7.53 -6.86
N LEU A 173 3.09 6.75 -7.69
CA LEU A 173 2.59 7.17 -8.99
C LEU A 173 1.07 7.00 -9.01
N ILE A 174 0.36 8.09 -9.26
CA ILE A 174 -1.10 8.12 -9.44
C ILE A 174 -1.36 8.48 -10.91
N VAL A 175 -2.01 7.57 -11.62
CA VAL A 175 -2.37 7.76 -13.03
C VAL A 175 -3.89 7.84 -13.13
N SER A 176 -4.40 9.06 -13.29
CA SER A 176 -5.83 9.31 -13.50
C SER A 176 -6.20 9.09 -14.95
N TYR A 177 -7.38 8.53 -15.18
CA TYR A 177 -7.90 8.23 -16.51
C TYR A 177 -9.43 8.38 -16.53
N ASP A 178 -9.95 8.67 -17.72
CA ASP A 178 -11.38 8.62 -18.00
C ASP A 178 -11.80 7.16 -18.28
N PRO A 179 -12.66 6.54 -17.45
CA PRO A 179 -13.09 5.16 -17.66
C PRO A 179 -13.89 4.93 -18.95
N ALA A 180 -14.51 5.97 -19.53
CA ALA A 180 -15.30 5.84 -20.75
C ALA A 180 -14.42 5.71 -22.01
N THR A 181 -13.30 6.43 -22.04
CA THR A 181 -12.35 6.42 -23.17
C THR A 181 -11.10 5.61 -22.90
N ASN A 182 -10.84 5.30 -21.64
CA ASN A 182 -9.66 4.63 -21.13
C ASN A 182 -8.34 5.40 -21.27
N ILE A 183 -8.44 6.70 -21.54
CA ILE A 183 -7.30 7.58 -21.82
C ILE A 183 -6.83 8.23 -20.51
N VAL A 184 -5.52 8.28 -20.30
CA VAL A 184 -4.88 8.97 -19.18
C VAL A 184 -5.17 10.47 -19.25
N THR A 185 -5.74 11.01 -18.18
CA THR A 185 -6.06 12.45 -18.05
C THR A 185 -5.05 13.18 -17.17
N ASP A 186 -4.46 12.50 -16.19
CA ASP A 186 -3.45 13.08 -15.32
C ASP A 186 -2.41 12.05 -14.83
N VAL A 187 -1.24 12.55 -14.48
CA VAL A 187 -0.12 11.76 -13.96
C VAL A 187 0.52 12.58 -12.85
N GLU A 188 0.47 12.06 -11.62
CA GLU A 188 1.10 12.63 -10.43
C GLU A 188 2.17 11.65 -9.94
N PHE A 189 3.43 12.08 -9.81
CA PHE A 189 4.52 11.29 -9.23
C PHE A 189 5.12 12.01 -8.02
N ASN A 190 5.22 11.31 -6.91
CA ASN A 190 5.78 11.80 -5.67
C ASN A 190 6.87 10.85 -5.17
N GLN A 191 7.98 11.40 -4.72
CA GLN A 191 9.02 10.64 -4.03
C GLN A 191 9.42 11.37 -2.75
N LEU A 192 9.44 10.63 -1.65
CA LEU A 192 9.90 11.08 -0.35
C LEU A 192 11.09 10.22 0.07
N ASN A 193 12.18 10.88 0.47
CA ASN A 193 13.33 10.26 1.10
C ASN A 193 13.47 10.87 2.50
N VAL A 194 13.56 10.02 3.51
CA VAL A 194 13.81 10.39 4.91
C VAL A 194 15.12 9.72 5.32
N GLU A 195 16.06 10.52 5.83
CA GLU A 195 17.38 10.08 6.30
C GLU A 195 17.55 10.32 7.80
#